data_AF-A0A257VSF3-F1
#
_entry.id   AF-A0A257VSF3-F1
#
_cell.length_a   1.000
_cell.length_b   1.000
_cell.length_c   1.000
_cell.angle_alpha   90.00
_cell.angle_beta   90.00
_cell.angle_gamma   90.00
#
_symmetry.space_group_name_H-M   'P 1'
#
loop_
_entity.id
_entity.type
_entity.pdbx_description
1 polymer ?
#
loop_
_entity_poly.entity_id
_entity_poly.type
_entity_poly.pdbx_seq_one_letter_code
_entity_poly.pdbx_strand_id
1 'polypeptide(L)'
;MARSDRSIGLYLILVFISGIAVGAGGFQLYRGPAVNASGPMRKSPEEYRREYLEEMHSRLRLDDQQVAKLQIILEKTHQDYKRFREQTKPEMLRIQQEQVDSVNALLKDEQKLEYEKMRAEREARRKARGDRGDGF
;
A
#
# COMPACT_ATOMS: atom_id res chain seq x y z
N MET A 1 51.33 20.72 39.81
CA MET A 1 50.58 20.47 38.57
C MET A 1 49.54 19.38 38.83
N ALA A 2 48.27 19.74 39.06
CA ALA A 2 47.19 18.77 39.31
C ALA A 2 45.85 19.36 38.85
N ARG A 3 45.75 19.68 37.55
CA ARG A 3 44.56 20.27 36.91
C ARG A 3 44.05 19.47 35.70
N SER A 4 44.56 18.25 35.49
CA SER A 4 44.21 17.40 34.34
C SER A 4 43.01 16.48 34.60
N ASP A 5 42.92 15.85 35.76
CA ASP A 5 42.08 14.66 35.90
C ASP A 5 40.59 14.97 36.03
N ARG A 6 40.25 16.08 36.68
CA ARG A 6 38.85 16.57 36.78
C ARG A 6 38.32 17.04 35.42
N SER A 7 39.19 17.65 34.63
CA SER A 7 38.88 18.16 33.30
C SER A 7 38.63 17.00 32.34
N ILE A 8 39.47 15.96 32.40
CA ILE A 8 39.31 14.73 31.62
C ILE A 8 37.99 14.02 31.97
N GLY A 9 37.66 13.89 33.26
CA GLY A 9 36.36 13.33 33.68
C GLY A 9 35.16 14.10 33.13
N LEU A 10 35.24 15.43 33.11
CA LEU A 10 34.22 16.30 32.52
C LEU A 10 34.07 16.08 31.01
N TYR A 11 35.17 15.96 30.26
CA TYR A 11 35.11 15.69 28.83
C TYR A 11 34.54 14.30 28.52
N LEU A 12 34.86 13.29 29.32
CA LEU A 12 34.33 11.93 29.15
C LEU A 12 32.81 11.88 29.37
N ILE A 13 32.30 12.57 30.39
CA ILE A 13 30.86 12.70 30.63
C ILE A 13 30.18 13.42 29.46
N LEU A 14 30.80 14.47 28.92
CA LEU A 14 30.26 15.25 27.82
C LEU A 14 30.15 14.42 26.53
N VAL A 15 31.17 13.62 26.22
CA VAL A 15 31.15 12.67 25.08
C VAL A 15 30.07 11.60 25.29
N PHE A 16 29.91 11.09 26.52
CA PHE A 16 28.88 10.09 26.81
C PHE A 16 27.46 10.65 26.65
N ILE A 17 27.21 11.88 27.11
CA ILE A 17 25.92 12.58 26.92
C ILE A 17 25.68 12.86 25.44
N SER A 18 26.71 13.25 24.68
CA SER A 18 26.57 13.45 23.23
C SER A 18 26.23 12.13 22.51
N GLY A 19 26.82 11.02 22.93
CA GLY A 19 26.49 9.67 22.43
C GLY A 19 25.05 9.26 22.74
N ILE A 20 24.55 9.55 23.96
CA ILE A 20 23.14 9.29 24.32
C ILE A 20 22.20 10.15 23.48
N ALA A 21 22.51 11.43 23.26
CA ALA A 21 21.69 12.32 22.44
C ALA A 21 21.61 11.85 20.99
N VAL A 22 22.74 11.42 20.40
CA VAL A 22 22.79 10.86 19.04
C VAL A 22 22.10 9.50 18.97
N GLY A 23 22.24 8.65 19.99
CA GLY A 23 21.57 7.34 20.07
C GLY A 23 20.05 7.47 20.22
N ALA A 24 19.57 8.37 21.07
CA ALA A 24 18.14 8.67 21.23
C ALA A 24 17.54 9.30 19.96
N GLY A 25 18.27 10.22 19.31
CA GLY A 25 17.87 10.80 18.02
C GLY A 25 17.85 9.79 16.88
N GLY A 26 18.83 8.88 16.82
CA GLY A 26 18.89 7.80 15.83
C GLY A 26 17.77 6.78 16.00
N PHE A 27 17.36 6.48 17.24
CA PHE A 27 16.24 5.58 17.52
C PHE A 27 14.89 6.15 17.06
N GLN A 28 14.73 7.48 17.11
CA GLN A 28 13.55 8.17 16.61
C GLN A 28 13.47 8.14 15.07
N LEU A 29 14.60 8.21 14.37
CA LEU A 29 14.67 8.16 12.90
C LEU A 29 14.53 6.75 12.33
N TYR A 30 14.95 5.71 13.07
CA TYR A 30 14.72 4.31 12.70
C TYR A 30 13.30 3.82 13.01
N ARG A 31 12.60 4.48 13.93
CA ARG A 31 11.14 4.47 13.97
C ARG A 31 10.62 5.41 12.87
N GLY A 32 10.90 5.04 11.61
CA GLY A 32 10.04 5.45 10.50
C GLY A 32 8.58 5.20 10.95
N PRO A 33 7.64 6.11 10.61
CA PRO A 33 6.29 6.06 11.14
C PRO A 33 5.81 4.62 11.08
N ALA A 34 5.47 4.05 12.25
CA ALA A 34 4.83 2.76 12.30
C ALA A 34 3.72 2.85 11.26
N VAL A 35 3.87 2.09 10.18
CA VAL A 35 2.88 2.02 9.12
C VAL A 35 1.66 1.48 9.83
N ASN A 36 0.76 2.40 10.23
CA ASN A 36 -0.52 2.03 10.76
C ASN A 36 -1.11 1.10 9.70
N ALA A 37 -1.31 -0.16 10.07
CA ALA A 37 -2.02 -1.13 9.22
C ALA A 37 -3.46 -0.66 8.93
N SER A 38 -3.90 0.40 9.61
CA SER A 38 -4.91 1.35 9.15
C SER A 38 -4.32 2.28 8.08
N GLY A 39 -4.04 1.74 6.88
CA GLY A 39 -3.82 2.59 5.71
C GLY A 39 -5.00 3.55 5.55
N PRO A 40 -4.82 4.74 4.94
CA PRO A 40 -5.93 5.66 4.70
C PRO A 40 -7.07 4.88 4.06
N MET A 41 -8.28 5.03 4.63
CA MET A 41 -9.51 4.44 4.10
C MET A 41 -9.50 4.65 2.59
N ARG A 42 -9.54 3.54 1.82
CA ARG A 42 -9.47 3.60 0.35
C ARG A 42 -10.55 4.58 -0.11
N LYS A 43 -10.13 5.76 -0.61
CA LYS A 43 -11.04 6.80 -1.12
C LYS A 43 -11.97 6.16 -2.14
N SER A 44 -13.24 6.55 -2.13
CA SER A 44 -14.18 6.02 -3.12
C SER A 44 -13.74 6.46 -4.54
N PRO A 45 -14.05 5.69 -5.60
CA PRO A 45 -13.73 6.11 -6.97
C PRO A 45 -14.29 7.48 -7.34
N GLU A 46 -15.43 7.86 -6.75
CA GLU A 46 -16.06 9.16 -6.94
C GLU A 46 -15.30 10.28 -6.22
N GLU A 47 -14.84 10.05 -5.00
CA GLU A 47 -13.99 10.99 -4.25
C GLU A 47 -12.68 11.24 -5.01
N TYR A 48 -12.04 10.19 -5.52
CA TYR A 48 -10.81 10.31 -6.30
C TYR A 48 -11.04 11.12 -7.59
N ARG A 49 -12.15 10.86 -8.29
CA ARG A 49 -12.51 11.60 -9.50
C ARG A 49 -12.73 13.08 -9.21
N ARG A 50 -13.42 13.39 -8.11
CA ARG A 50 -13.68 14.77 -7.70
C ARG A 50 -12.39 15.51 -7.36
N GLU A 51 -11.53 14.91 -6.55
CA GLU A 51 -10.23 15.48 -6.18
C GLU A 51 -9.35 15.72 -7.42
N TYR A 52 -9.31 14.76 -8.34
CA TYR A 52 -8.59 14.90 -9.61
C TYR A 52 -9.16 16.04 -10.48
N LEU A 53 -10.49 16.18 -10.55
CA LEU A 53 -11.13 17.28 -11.28
C LEU A 53 -10.81 18.64 -10.63
N GLU A 54 -10.88 18.75 -9.31
CA GLU A 54 -10.54 19.97 -8.57
C GLU A 54 -9.07 20.35 -8.74
N GLU A 55 -8.17 19.36 -8.73
CA GLU A 55 -6.74 19.55 -9.01
C GLU A 55 -6.52 20.06 -10.45
N MET A 56 -7.14 19.42 -11.43
CA MET A 56 -6.99 19.82 -12.84
C MET A 56 -7.57 21.21 -13.11
N HIS A 57 -8.75 21.51 -12.54
CA HIS A 57 -9.37 22.82 -12.62
C HIS A 57 -8.48 23.91 -12.02
N SER A 58 -7.98 23.70 -10.79
CA SER A 58 -7.18 24.70 -10.08
C SER A 58 -5.78 24.90 -10.69
N ARG A 59 -5.08 23.82 -11.06
CA ARG A 59 -3.70 23.89 -11.56
C ARG A 59 -3.63 24.29 -13.02
N LEU A 60 -4.56 23.83 -13.85
CA LEU A 60 -4.58 24.13 -15.28
C LEU A 60 -5.49 25.31 -15.63
N ARG A 61 -6.22 25.85 -14.64
CA ARG A 61 -7.14 26.99 -14.78
C ARG A 61 -8.18 26.71 -15.86
N LEU A 62 -8.75 25.50 -15.81
CA LEU A 62 -9.74 25.06 -16.79
C LEU A 62 -11.01 25.91 -16.67
N ASP A 63 -11.64 26.23 -17.80
CA ASP A 63 -12.98 26.81 -17.80
C ASP A 63 -14.08 25.74 -17.58
N ASP A 64 -15.31 26.18 -17.31
CA ASP A 64 -16.43 25.27 -17.04
C ASP A 64 -16.73 24.30 -18.20
N GLN A 65 -16.51 24.73 -19.45
CA GLN A 65 -16.70 23.87 -20.62
C GLN A 65 -15.62 22.79 -20.69
N GLN A 66 -14.38 23.13 -20.35
CA GLN A 66 -13.27 22.19 -20.27
C GLN A 66 -13.46 21.19 -19.12
N VAL A 67 -13.94 21.63 -17.96
CA VAL A 67 -14.28 20.73 -16.84
C VAL A 67 -15.39 19.75 -17.22
N ALA A 68 -16.45 20.22 -17.90
CA ALA A 68 -17.53 19.35 -18.36
C ALA A 68 -17.02 18.28 -19.35
N LYS A 69 -16.14 18.66 -20.29
CA LYS A 69 -15.50 17.70 -21.20
C LYS A 69 -14.61 16.70 -20.46
N LEU A 70 -13.84 17.15 -19.47
CA LEU A 70 -12.99 16.28 -18.66
C LEU A 70 -13.82 15.25 -17.87
N GLN A 71 -14.96 15.64 -17.32
CA GLN A 71 -15.87 14.70 -16.65
C GLN A 71 -16.36 13.59 -17.61
N ILE A 72 -16.74 13.94 -18.83
CA ILE A 72 -17.16 12.97 -19.86
C ILE A 72 -16.02 12.00 -20.19
N ILE A 73 -14.79 12.52 -20.34
CA ILE A 73 -13.61 11.68 -20.60
C ILE A 73 -13.38 10.69 -19.46
N LEU A 74 -13.38 11.17 -18.21
CA LEU A 74 -13.14 10.32 -17.03
C LEU A 74 -14.22 9.24 -16.87
N GLU A 75 -15.48 9.57 -17.13
CA GLU A 75 -16.58 8.60 -17.06
C GLU A 75 -16.47 7.56 -18.18
N LYS A 76 -16.19 7.98 -19.42
CA LYS A 76 -15.94 7.04 -20.53
C LYS A 76 -14.77 6.11 -20.22
N THR A 77 -13.65 6.65 -19.72
CA THR A 77 -12.48 5.85 -19.34
C THR A 77 -12.83 4.86 -18.24
N HIS A 78 -13.60 5.28 -17.23
CA HIS A 78 -14.07 4.37 -16.17
C HIS A 78 -14.89 3.20 -16.74
N GLN A 79 -15.81 3.47 -17.66
CA GLN A 79 -16.61 2.45 -18.33
C GLN A 79 -15.77 1.51 -19.21
N ASP A 80 -14.75 2.05 -19.91
CA ASP A 80 -13.83 1.24 -20.70
C ASP A 80 -13.05 0.25 -19.83
N TYR A 81 -12.50 0.71 -18.69
CA TYR A 81 -11.83 -0.17 -17.73
C TYR A 81 -12.77 -1.20 -17.13
N LYS A 82 -14.00 -0.81 -16.79
CA LYS A 82 -15.01 -1.74 -16.27
C LYS A 82 -15.31 -2.86 -17.28
N ARG A 83 -15.53 -2.51 -18.55
CA ARG A 83 -15.77 -3.48 -19.63
C ARG A 83 -14.59 -4.39 -19.87
N PHE A 84 -13.37 -3.82 -19.94
CA PHE A 84 -12.15 -4.60 -20.07
C PHE A 84 -12.02 -5.61 -18.92
N ARG A 85 -12.25 -5.18 -17.68
CA ARG A 85 -12.21 -6.07 -16.52
C ARG A 85 -13.24 -7.19 -16.61
N GLU A 86 -14.47 -6.89 -17.01
CA GLU A 86 -15.52 -7.90 -17.19
C GLU A 86 -15.15 -8.92 -18.27
N GLN A 87 -14.52 -8.48 -19.36
CA GLN A 87 -14.05 -9.33 -20.45
C GLN A 87 -12.86 -10.21 -20.04
N THR A 88 -11.92 -9.69 -19.26
CA THR A 88 -10.70 -10.40 -18.85
C THR A 88 -10.90 -11.26 -17.59
N LYS A 89 -11.94 -10.99 -16.79
CA LYS A 89 -12.29 -11.79 -15.61
C LYS A 89 -12.34 -13.31 -15.84
N PRO A 90 -13.04 -13.84 -16.88
CA PRO A 90 -13.07 -15.29 -17.10
C PRO A 90 -11.68 -15.87 -17.38
N GLU A 91 -10.86 -15.16 -18.14
CA GLU A 91 -9.49 -15.59 -18.46
C GLU A 91 -8.60 -15.62 -17.21
N MET A 92 -8.72 -14.62 -16.34
CA MET A 92 -8.02 -14.59 -15.05
C MET A 92 -8.43 -15.75 -14.14
N LEU A 93 -9.72 -16.11 -14.14
CA LEU A 93 -10.20 -17.27 -13.38
C LEU A 93 -9.66 -18.59 -13.96
N ARG A 94 -9.62 -18.71 -15.29
CA ARG A 94 -9.03 -19.88 -15.97
C ARG A 94 -7.57 -20.08 -15.58
N ILE A 95 -6.75 -19.03 -15.67
CA ILE A 95 -5.33 -19.08 -15.28
C ILE A 95 -5.16 -19.47 -13.81
N GLN A 96 -6.00 -18.92 -12.91
CA GLN A 96 -5.96 -19.29 -11.50
C GLN A 96 -6.35 -20.75 -11.27
N GLN A 97 -7.34 -21.26 -12.00
CA GLN A 97 -7.75 -22.66 -11.88
C GLN A 97 -6.65 -23.59 -12.37
N GLU A 98 -6.04 -23.30 -13.52
CA GLU A 98 -4.93 -24.09 -14.07
C GLU A 98 -3.74 -24.15 -13.12
N GLN A 99 -3.43 -23.03 -12.45
CA GLN A 99 -2.42 -23.02 -11.40
C GLN A 99 -2.81 -23.96 -10.24
N VAL A 100 -4.06 -23.87 -9.76
CA VAL A 100 -4.55 -24.71 -8.66
C VAL A 100 -4.50 -26.19 -9.03
N ASP A 101 -4.92 -26.55 -10.23
CA ASP A 101 -4.92 -27.93 -10.72
C ASP A 101 -3.48 -28.46 -10.83
N SER A 102 -2.57 -27.64 -11.35
CA SER A 102 -1.14 -27.98 -11.44
C SER A 102 -0.52 -28.20 -10.06
N VAL A 103 -0.87 -27.38 -9.06
CA VAL A 103 -0.41 -27.58 -7.68
C VAL A 103 -1.02 -28.84 -7.09
N ASN A 104 -2.32 -29.06 -7.25
CA ASN A 104 -3.01 -30.25 -6.74
C ASN A 104 -2.46 -31.55 -7.32
N ALA A 105 -1.98 -31.55 -8.56
CA ALA A 105 -1.33 -32.71 -9.19
C ALA A 105 0.00 -33.09 -8.51
N LEU A 106 0.67 -32.16 -7.83
CA LEU A 106 1.93 -32.40 -7.11
C LEU A 106 1.71 -32.85 -5.65
N LEU A 107 0.53 -32.60 -5.10
CA LEU A 107 0.25 -32.80 -3.68
C LEU A 107 -0.32 -34.21 -3.40
N LYS A 108 0.05 -34.77 -2.25
CA LYS A 108 -0.63 -35.95 -1.68
C LYS A 108 -2.03 -35.57 -1.20
N ASP A 109 -2.92 -36.55 -1.08
CA ASP A 109 -4.32 -36.29 -0.71
C ASP A 109 -4.48 -35.56 0.64
N GLU A 110 -3.67 -35.90 1.64
CA GLU A 110 -3.65 -35.19 2.93
C GLU A 110 -3.22 -33.72 2.80
N GLN A 111 -2.34 -33.41 1.83
CA GLN A 111 -1.83 -32.05 1.61
C GLN A 111 -2.82 -31.18 0.82
N LYS A 112 -3.69 -31.78 0.00
CA LYS A 112 -4.72 -31.06 -0.76
C LYS A 112 -5.71 -30.34 0.15
N LEU A 113 -6.12 -30.98 1.24
CA LEU A 113 -7.04 -30.41 2.21
C LEU A 113 -6.46 -29.15 2.88
N GLU A 114 -5.18 -29.20 3.29
CA GLU A 114 -4.51 -28.04 3.89
C GLU A 114 -4.30 -26.93 2.84
N TYR A 115 -3.98 -27.28 1.59
CA TYR A 115 -3.83 -26.31 0.51
C TYR A 115 -5.14 -25.56 0.21
N GLU A 116 -6.27 -26.26 0.19
CA GLU A 116 -7.60 -25.64 0.02
C GLU A 116 -7.90 -24.65 1.16
N LYS A 117 -7.62 -25.03 2.40
CA LYS A 117 -7.76 -24.13 3.56
C LYS A 117 -6.89 -22.90 3.42
N MET A 118 -5.62 -23.06 3.06
CA MET A 118 -4.69 -21.94 2.81
C MET A 118 -5.21 -20.98 1.73
N ARG A 119 -5.85 -21.50 0.68
CA ARG A 119 -6.47 -20.71 -0.39
C ARG A 119 -7.67 -19.91 0.12
N ALA A 120 -8.59 -20.56 0.84
CA ALA A 120 -9.77 -19.90 1.41
C ALA A 120 -9.39 -18.78 2.38
N GLU A 121 -8.39 -19.00 3.23
CA GLU A 121 -7.89 -17.98 4.15
C GLU A 121 -7.28 -16.78 3.40
N ARG A 122 -6.51 -17.02 2.34
CA ARG A 122 -5.95 -15.94 1.51
C ARG A 122 -7.07 -15.11 0.86
N GLU A 123 -8.12 -15.77 0.37
CA GLU A 123 -9.28 -15.07 -0.19
C GLU A 123 -10.03 -14.25 0.87
N ALA A 124 -10.25 -14.81 2.06
CA ALA A 124 -10.87 -14.10 3.17
C ALA A 124 -10.04 -12.88 3.60
N ARG A 125 -8.71 -13.01 3.68
CA ARG A 125 -7.80 -11.90 3.99
C ARG A 125 -7.83 -10.82 2.90
N ARG A 126 -7.95 -11.18 1.62
CA ARG A 126 -8.10 -10.21 0.51
C ARG A 126 -9.41 -9.44 0.64
N LYS A 127 -10.53 -10.14 0.82
CA LYS A 127 -11.85 -9.52 1.03
C LYS A 127 -11.86 -8.58 2.24
N ALA A 128 -11.26 -9.01 3.36
CA ALA A 128 -11.19 -8.20 4.59
C ALA A 128 -10.37 -6.91 4.43
N ARG A 129 -9.36 -6.88 3.54
CA ARG A 129 -8.58 -5.67 3.23
C ARG A 129 -9.28 -4.72 2.25
N GLY A 130 -10.52 -5.01 1.88
CA GLY A 130 -11.24 -4.27 0.84
C GLY A 130 -10.60 -4.45 -0.54
N ASP A 131 -9.71 -5.45 -0.69
CA ASP A 131 -9.08 -5.84 -1.93
C ASP A 131 -10.06 -6.73 -2.67
N ARG A 132 -10.95 -6.08 -3.41
CA ARG A 132 -11.89 -6.74 -4.31
C ARG A 132 -11.15 -7.23 -5.56
N GLY A 133 -10.00 -7.89 -5.42
CA GLY A 133 -9.20 -8.39 -6.54
C GLY A 133 -9.02 -7.37 -7.67
N ASP A 134 -8.92 -6.10 -7.29
CA ASP A 134 -8.86 -4.88 -8.11
C ASP A 134 -7.41 -4.39 -8.28
N GLY A 135 -6.46 -5.08 -7.68
CA GLY A 135 -5.03 -4.92 -7.95
C GLY A 135 -4.59 -5.63 -9.23
N PHE A 136 -5.18 -5.22 -10.37
CA PHE A 136 -4.62 -5.23 -11.73
C PHE A 136 -5.44 -4.27 -12.59
#